data_AF-A0A4W5KMZ2-F1
#
_entry.id   AF-A0A4W5KMZ2-F1
#
_cell.length_a   1.000
_cell.length_b   1.000
_cell.length_c   1.000
_cell.angle_alpha   90.00
_cell.angle_beta   90.00
_cell.angle_gamma   90.00
#
_symmetry.space_group_name_H-M   'P 1'
#
loop_
_entity.id
_entity.type
_entity.pdbx_description
1 polymer ?
#
loop_
_entity_poly.entity_id
_entity_poly.type
_entity_poly.pdbx_seq_one_letter_code
_entity_poly.pdbx_strand_id
1 'polypeptide(L)'
;MGPLFPTTCIVLLVLHATLSPASLSPEDYAVDEAERTANSDNIIFDDYRGKVCVDDSGFVYKLGERFFPGHSNCPCVCTEDGPVCDQPECPKIHPKCTKVEHNGCCPECKEVKNFCEYRGKTYKILEEFKPSPCEWCRCEPNNEVHCVVSDCAVPECVNPVYEPEQCCPICKNGPNCFAGTTIIPAGIEVKVDDCTICRCHNGDWWKPAQCLRRECLNGQTLS
;
A
#
# COMPACT_ATOMS: atom_id res chain seq x y z
N MET A 1 58.04 7.54 -23.12
CA MET A 1 57.67 8.94 -22.83
C MET A 1 56.63 8.90 -21.72
N GLY A 2 57.01 9.20 -20.46
CA GLY A 2 56.04 9.58 -19.42
C GLY A 2 55.74 11.08 -19.52
N PRO A 3 55.41 11.80 -18.43
CA PRO A 3 54.65 11.48 -17.19
C PRO A 3 53.47 12.49 -17.03
N LEU A 4 52.62 12.51 -15.99
CA LEU A 4 52.80 13.32 -14.77
C LEU A 4 51.53 13.24 -13.89
N PHE A 5 51.69 12.69 -12.69
CA PHE A 5 50.83 12.94 -11.52
C PHE A 5 51.32 14.19 -10.79
N PRO A 6 50.45 15.06 -10.22
CA PRO A 6 50.89 16.06 -9.27
C PRO A 6 50.89 15.48 -7.84
N THR A 7 52.10 15.28 -7.37
CA THR A 7 52.59 15.40 -5.99
C THR A 7 51.89 16.47 -5.15
N THR A 8 51.49 16.10 -3.93
CA THR A 8 51.44 17.02 -2.78
C THR A 8 52.18 16.41 -1.60
N CYS A 9 53.06 17.24 -1.05
CA CYS A 9 54.19 16.88 -0.20
C CYS A 9 53.80 16.57 1.24
N ILE A 10 54.39 15.50 1.76
CA ILE A 10 54.51 15.19 3.18
C ILE A 10 55.49 16.21 3.79
N VAL A 11 55.06 16.97 4.78
CA VAL A 11 55.96 17.75 5.65
C VAL A 11 56.00 17.07 7.01
N LEU A 12 57.13 16.40 7.27
CA LEU A 12 57.52 15.88 8.58
C LEU A 12 58.08 17.04 9.42
N LEU A 13 57.46 17.32 10.56
CA LEU A 13 58.08 18.12 11.63
C LEU A 13 58.56 17.17 12.73
N VAL A 14 59.88 17.00 12.78
CA VAL A 14 60.60 16.36 13.88
C VAL A 14 60.95 17.47 14.87
N LEU A 15 60.50 17.33 16.12
CA LEU A 15 61.09 18.03 17.26
C LEU A 15 61.43 17.00 18.33
N HIS A 16 62.75 16.84 18.51
CA HIS A 16 63.40 16.04 19.52
C HIS A 16 63.18 16.63 20.91
N ALA A 17 62.88 15.78 21.89
CA ALA A 17 63.22 16.02 23.29
C ALA A 17 63.69 14.71 23.92
N THR A 18 65.01 14.56 24.01
CA THR A 18 65.69 13.47 24.73
C THR A 18 66.02 13.92 26.16
N LEU A 19 65.47 13.17 27.13
CA LEU A 19 66.06 12.67 28.38
C LEU A 19 67.04 13.55 29.18
N SER A 20 66.73 13.76 30.46
CA SER A 20 67.54 13.18 31.57
C SER A 20 66.78 13.12 32.91
N PRO A 21 67.19 12.22 33.84
CA PRO A 21 66.44 11.77 35.01
C PRO A 21 67.01 12.29 36.35
N ALA A 22 66.20 12.29 37.41
CA ALA A 22 66.56 12.29 38.84
C ALA A 22 65.27 12.58 39.64
N SER A 23 65.01 12.14 40.86
CA SER A 23 65.62 11.23 41.83
C SER A 23 64.59 11.14 42.98
N LEU A 24 64.59 10.04 43.73
CA LEU A 24 63.87 9.84 44.98
C LEU A 24 64.11 10.94 46.03
N SER A 25 63.08 11.28 46.81
CA SER A 25 63.08 11.10 48.28
C SER A 25 61.68 11.25 48.91
N PRO A 26 61.43 10.62 50.08
CA PRO A 26 60.11 10.47 50.71
C PRO A 26 59.96 11.35 51.97
N GLU A 27 58.85 12.09 52.08
CA GLU A 27 58.44 12.71 53.36
C GLU A 27 56.91 12.66 53.48
N ASP A 28 56.44 11.56 54.09
CA ASP A 28 55.06 11.37 54.53
C ASP A 28 54.97 11.69 56.02
N TYR A 29 53.92 12.40 56.37
CA TYR A 29 53.74 13.15 57.60
C TYR A 29 53.31 12.24 58.75
N ALA A 30 53.72 12.63 59.95
CA ALA A 30 53.61 11.85 61.17
C ALA A 30 52.18 11.41 61.53
N VAL A 31 52.12 10.18 62.04
CA VAL A 31 51.02 9.51 62.73
C VAL A 31 50.66 10.30 63.99
N ASP A 32 49.38 10.66 64.15
CA ASP A 32 48.80 11.05 65.43
C ASP A 32 47.79 9.97 65.87
N GLU A 33 48.23 9.14 66.82
CA GLU A 33 47.43 8.18 67.58
C GLU A 33 47.06 8.84 68.92
N ALA A 34 45.82 9.30 69.04
CA ALA A 34 45.13 9.63 70.30
C ALA A 34 43.64 9.84 69.93
N GLU A 35 42.62 9.20 70.48
CA GLU A 35 42.44 8.29 71.60
C GLU A 35 41.20 7.43 71.29
N ARG A 36 41.23 6.15 71.65
CA ARG A 36 40.02 5.33 71.83
C ARG A 36 39.38 5.69 73.16
N THR A 37 38.15 6.21 73.18
CA THR A 37 37.13 5.64 74.08
C THR A 37 35.69 6.00 73.68
N ALA A 38 34.85 4.96 73.64
CA ALA A 38 33.41 4.96 73.84
C ALA A 38 32.52 5.75 72.85
N ASN A 39 31.99 5.06 71.85
CA ASN A 39 30.57 4.65 71.89
C ASN A 39 30.30 3.61 70.79
N SER A 40 30.12 2.35 71.19
CA SER A 40 29.44 1.36 70.34
C SER A 40 27.96 1.64 70.48
N ASP A 41 27.34 2.31 69.51
CA ASP A 41 25.93 2.15 69.19
C ASP A 41 25.62 2.75 67.81
N ASN A 42 25.34 1.87 66.85
CA ASN A 42 24.65 2.11 65.57
C ASN A 42 25.21 3.20 64.64
N ILE A 43 26.35 2.94 64.01
CA ILE A 43 26.57 3.43 62.64
C ILE A 43 26.00 2.37 61.71
N ILE A 44 24.72 2.48 61.38
CA ILE A 44 24.20 1.90 60.16
C ILE A 44 25.01 2.58 59.05
N PHE A 45 25.98 1.87 58.48
CA PHE A 45 26.50 2.20 57.18
C PHE A 45 25.32 2.03 56.23
N ASP A 46 24.50 3.08 56.11
CA ASP A 46 23.54 3.19 55.02
C ASP A 46 24.40 3.05 53.76
N ASP A 47 24.16 1.98 53.04
CA ASP A 47 24.97 1.51 51.93
C ASP A 47 24.85 2.56 50.80
N TYR A 48 25.66 3.63 50.88
CA TYR A 48 25.76 4.72 49.91
C TYR A 48 26.30 4.23 48.56
N ARG A 49 26.38 2.91 48.34
CA ARG A 49 26.53 2.24 47.05
C ARG A 49 25.21 2.31 46.26
N GLY A 50 24.78 3.55 46.03
CA GLY A 50 24.01 3.99 44.89
C GLY A 50 22.79 3.17 44.52
N LYS A 51 21.65 3.48 45.14
CA LYS A 51 20.34 3.22 44.53
C LYS A 51 20.18 4.13 43.31
N VAL A 52 20.87 3.81 42.23
CA VAL A 52 20.83 4.52 40.95
C VAL A 52 20.69 3.49 39.84
N CYS A 53 19.96 3.85 38.80
CA CYS A 53 19.76 2.97 37.64
C CYS A 53 20.78 3.32 36.56
N VAL A 54 21.28 2.32 35.84
CA VAL A 54 22.24 2.51 34.76
C VAL A 54 21.67 1.88 33.49
N ASP A 55 21.70 2.58 32.36
CA ASP A 55 21.30 2.02 31.07
C ASP A 55 22.46 1.30 30.35
N ASP A 56 22.15 0.68 29.21
CA ASP A 56 23.12 -0.03 28.35
C ASP A 56 24.21 0.90 27.78
N SER A 57 23.99 2.22 27.82
CA SER A 57 24.96 3.24 27.39
C SER A 57 25.89 3.66 28.54
N GLY A 58 25.64 3.21 29.77
CA GLY A 58 26.36 3.58 30.99
C GLY A 58 25.91 4.90 31.60
N PHE A 59 24.77 5.45 31.18
CA PHE A 59 24.19 6.66 31.75
C PHE A 59 23.51 6.35 33.09
N VAL A 60 23.71 7.22 34.09
CA VAL A 60 23.24 7.01 35.46
C VAL A 60 22.02 7.88 35.75
N TYR A 61 20.95 7.27 36.24
CA TYR A 61 19.67 7.89 36.57
C TYR A 61 19.43 7.88 38.09
N LYS A 62 18.88 8.99 38.60
CA LYS A 62 18.54 9.14 40.03
C LYS A 62 17.21 8.49 40.36
N LEU A 63 16.98 8.19 41.63
CA LEU A 63 15.67 7.71 42.11
C LEU A 63 14.55 8.68 41.70
N GLY A 64 13.45 8.12 41.19
CA GLY A 64 12.30 8.86 40.66
C GLY A 64 12.49 9.40 39.24
N GLU A 65 13.68 9.28 38.64
CA GLU A 65 13.94 9.75 37.27
C GLU A 65 13.36 8.78 36.23
N ARG A 66 12.75 9.35 35.18
CA ARG A 66 12.17 8.58 34.08
C ARG A 66 13.11 8.54 32.88
N PHE A 67 13.38 7.35 32.36
CA PHE A 67 14.36 7.13 31.30
C PHE A 67 13.95 6.02 30.33
N PHE A 68 14.62 5.95 29.18
CA PHE A 68 14.38 4.93 28.16
C PHE A 68 15.64 4.09 27.97
N PRO A 69 15.72 2.89 28.57
CA PRO A 69 16.90 2.04 28.41
C PRO A 69 16.96 1.52 26.97
N GLY A 70 17.77 2.11 26.09
CA GLY A 70 17.94 1.59 24.72
C GLY A 70 16.72 1.73 23.78
N HIS A 71 16.85 1.20 22.56
CA HIS A 71 15.95 1.52 21.43
C HIS A 71 14.63 0.73 21.41
N SER A 72 14.51 -0.36 22.16
CA SER A 72 13.33 -1.24 22.15
C SER A 72 12.54 -1.23 23.45
N ASN A 73 12.96 -0.45 24.46
CA ASN A 73 12.35 -0.52 25.79
C ASN A 73 11.38 0.63 26.07
N CYS A 74 10.46 0.33 26.97
CA CYS A 74 9.49 1.27 27.49
C CYS A 74 10.10 2.27 28.47
N PRO A 75 9.45 3.43 28.66
CA PRO A 75 9.94 4.39 29.63
C PRO A 75 9.86 3.80 31.04
N CYS A 76 11.01 3.74 31.70
CA CYS A 76 11.17 3.20 33.04
C CYS A 76 11.32 4.33 34.05
N VAL A 77 10.94 4.09 35.30
CA VAL A 77 11.22 4.96 36.44
C VAL A 77 12.24 4.26 37.34
N CYS A 78 13.30 4.97 37.73
CA CYS A 78 14.27 4.40 38.66
C CYS A 78 13.72 4.36 40.08
N THR A 79 13.60 3.17 40.67
CA THR A 79 13.15 2.98 42.05
C THR A 79 14.27 2.41 42.91
N GLU A 80 14.05 2.31 44.22
CA GLU A 80 15.04 1.76 45.15
C GLU A 80 15.39 0.29 44.86
N ASP A 81 14.44 -0.46 44.31
CA ASP A 81 14.59 -1.87 43.93
C ASP A 81 15.07 -2.06 42.48
N GLY A 82 15.28 -0.97 41.74
CA GLY A 82 15.72 -0.97 40.34
C GLY A 82 14.76 -0.26 39.38
N PRO A 83 15.00 -0.36 38.05
CA PRO A 83 14.15 0.29 37.07
C PRO A 83 12.81 -0.43 36.89
N VAL A 84 11.71 0.29 37.09
CA VAL A 84 10.34 -0.19 36.85
C VAL A 84 9.85 0.34 35.52
N CYS A 85 9.70 -0.56 34.55
CA CYS A 85 9.32 -0.24 33.17
C CYS A 85 7.85 -0.63 32.95
N ASP A 86 6.96 0.36 33.07
CA ASP A 86 5.55 0.14 32.76
C ASP A 86 5.32 0.29 31.26
N GLN A 87 4.73 -0.74 30.65
CA GLN A 87 4.29 -0.64 29.27
C GLN A 87 3.04 0.26 29.22
N PRO A 88 3.11 1.42 28.54
CA PRO A 88 1.94 2.27 28.35
C PRO A 88 0.92 1.56 27.46
N GLU A 89 -0.32 2.04 27.48
CA GLU A 89 -1.34 1.59 26.53
C GLU A 89 -0.90 1.95 25.10
N CYS A 90 -0.43 0.97 24.35
CA CYS A 90 0.02 1.17 22.99
C CYS A 90 -1.16 1.40 22.03
N PRO A 91 -0.97 2.25 20.99
CA PRO A 91 -1.99 2.49 19.99
C PRO A 91 -2.32 1.20 19.23
N LYS A 92 -3.62 0.97 19.00
CA LYS A 92 -4.07 -0.14 18.15
C LYS A 92 -3.70 0.16 16.69
N ILE A 93 -2.85 -0.69 16.11
CA ILE A 93 -2.44 -0.55 14.71
C ILE A 93 -3.62 -0.80 13.79
N HIS A 94 -3.81 0.09 12.81
CA HIS A 94 -4.88 -0.06 11.82
C HIS A 94 -4.64 -1.32 10.96
N PRO A 95 -5.67 -2.11 10.62
CA PRO A 95 -5.54 -3.29 9.74
C PRO A 95 -5.06 -2.99 8.31
N LYS A 96 -4.92 -1.71 7.94
CA LYS A 96 -4.34 -1.27 6.65
C LYS A 96 -2.81 -1.22 6.68
N CYS A 97 -2.20 -1.46 7.85
CA CYS A 97 -0.77 -1.46 7.97
C CYS A 97 -0.18 -2.69 7.29
N THR A 98 0.68 -2.47 6.29
CA THR A 98 1.41 -3.54 5.61
C THR A 98 2.69 -3.90 6.36
N LYS A 99 3.33 -2.89 6.98
CA LYS A 99 4.60 -3.05 7.67
C LYS A 99 4.58 -2.40 9.04
N VAL A 100 4.66 -3.24 10.06
CA VAL A 100 4.75 -2.84 11.46
C VAL A 100 6.21 -2.85 11.89
N GLU A 101 6.66 -1.75 12.48
CA GLU A 101 7.99 -1.61 13.05
C GLU A 101 7.90 -1.76 14.57
N HIS A 102 8.82 -2.55 15.15
CA HIS A 102 8.85 -2.86 16.59
C HIS A 102 10.03 -2.18 17.28
N ASN A 103 10.52 -1.06 16.72
CA ASN A 103 11.77 -0.42 17.13
C ASN A 103 11.51 0.62 18.24
N GLY A 104 10.81 0.20 19.29
CA GLY A 104 10.40 1.06 20.38
C GLY A 104 9.45 0.34 21.33
N CYS A 105 9.04 1.06 22.38
CA CYS A 105 8.10 0.57 23.37
C CYS A 105 6.74 0.16 22.79
N CYS A 106 6.26 0.88 21.78
CA CYS A 106 5.02 0.60 21.10
C CYS A 106 5.26 0.37 19.61
N PRO A 107 4.52 -0.57 19.00
CA PRO A 107 4.67 -0.86 17.58
C PRO A 107 4.04 0.27 16.75
N GLU A 108 4.74 0.69 15.71
CA GLU A 108 4.29 1.77 14.82
C GLU A 108 4.08 1.25 13.40
N CYS A 109 3.09 1.83 12.71
CA CYS A 109 2.86 1.51 11.31
C CYS A 109 3.77 2.37 10.41
N LYS A 110 4.73 1.72 9.74
CA LYS A 110 5.67 2.41 8.84
C LYS A 110 5.08 2.58 7.44
N GLU A 111 4.37 1.58 6.95
CA GLU A 111 3.81 1.57 5.60
C GLU A 111 2.34 1.15 5.63
N VAL A 112 1.48 2.01 5.11
CA VAL A 112 0.05 1.76 4.94
C VAL A 112 -0.20 1.28 3.51
N LYS A 113 -1.02 0.26 3.34
CA LYS A 113 -1.46 -0.18 2.02
C LYS A 113 -2.25 0.98 1.37
N ASN A 114 -1.71 1.56 0.31
CA ASN A 114 -2.33 2.65 -0.45
C ASN A 114 -2.66 2.23 -1.89
N PHE A 115 -2.86 0.93 -2.10
CA PHE A 115 -3.20 0.35 -3.38
C PHE A 115 -4.22 -0.77 -3.19
N CYS A 116 -5.02 -1.00 -4.22
CA CYS A 116 -5.84 -2.20 -4.36
C CYS A 116 -5.11 -3.21 -5.23
N GLU A 117 -5.38 -4.49 -5.00
CA GLU A 117 -4.87 -5.57 -5.85
C GLU A 117 -6.05 -6.26 -6.53
N TYR A 118 -6.02 -6.33 -7.86
CA TYR A 118 -7.07 -6.98 -8.65
C TYR A 118 -6.45 -7.78 -9.79
N ARG A 119 -6.72 -9.09 -9.81
CA ARG A 119 -6.17 -10.07 -10.77
C ARG A 119 -4.64 -9.98 -10.94
N GLY A 120 -3.91 -9.81 -9.83
CA GLY A 120 -2.45 -9.71 -9.81
C GLY A 120 -1.87 -8.38 -10.31
N LYS A 121 -2.71 -7.35 -10.52
CA LYS A 121 -2.29 -5.98 -10.82
C LYS A 121 -2.60 -5.07 -9.65
N THR A 122 -1.74 -4.10 -9.41
CA THR A 122 -1.91 -3.08 -8.36
C THR A 122 -2.47 -1.80 -8.94
N TYR A 123 -3.49 -1.24 -8.31
CA TYR A 123 -4.17 0.00 -8.69
C TYR A 123 -4.10 0.99 -7.54
N LYS A 124 -3.94 2.29 -7.84
CA LYS A 124 -3.91 3.35 -6.82
C LYS A 124 -5.31 3.60 -6.28
N ILE A 125 -5.40 4.15 -5.08
CA ILE A 125 -6.68 4.61 -4.52
C ILE A 125 -7.34 5.60 -5.48
N LEU A 126 -8.66 5.45 -5.67
CA LEU A 126 -9.52 6.17 -6.63
C LEU A 126 -9.18 5.94 -8.11
N GLU A 127 -8.30 5.00 -8.42
CA GLU A 127 -8.03 4.62 -9.81
C GLU A 127 -9.20 3.81 -10.37
N GLU A 128 -9.68 4.25 -11.54
CA GLU A 128 -10.73 3.58 -12.31
C GLU A 128 -10.09 2.81 -13.46
N PHE A 129 -10.52 1.56 -13.66
CA PHE A 129 -9.98 0.69 -14.68
C PHE A 129 -11.05 -0.24 -15.26
N LYS A 130 -10.85 -0.69 -16.51
CA LYS A 130 -11.75 -1.60 -17.20
C LYS A 130 -11.04 -2.92 -17.50
N PRO A 131 -11.25 -3.98 -16.68
CA PRO A 131 -10.69 -5.30 -16.96
C PRO A 131 -11.20 -5.91 -18.27
N SER A 132 -12.43 -5.57 -18.65
CA SER A 132 -13.08 -6.02 -19.89
C SER A 132 -14.01 -4.91 -20.41
N PRO A 133 -14.49 -4.98 -21.67
CA PRO A 133 -15.43 -4.00 -22.21
C PRO A 133 -16.72 -3.84 -21.39
N CYS A 134 -17.15 -4.90 -20.69
CA CYS A 134 -18.36 -4.95 -19.88
C CYS A 134 -18.15 -4.64 -18.40
N GLU A 135 -16.91 -4.70 -17.93
CA GLU A 135 -16.58 -4.61 -16.51
C GLU A 135 -15.82 -3.31 -16.27
N TRP A 136 -16.34 -2.50 -15.36
CA TRP A 136 -15.69 -1.28 -14.90
C TRP A 136 -15.47 -1.37 -13.40
N CYS A 137 -14.26 -1.08 -12.95
CA CYS A 137 -13.87 -1.22 -11.56
C CYS A 137 -13.22 0.07 -11.06
N ARG A 138 -13.38 0.35 -9.76
CA ARG A 138 -12.71 1.43 -9.06
C ARG A 138 -12.08 0.92 -7.77
N CYS A 139 -10.86 1.36 -7.50
CA CYS A 139 -10.20 1.13 -6.22
C CYS A 139 -10.69 2.15 -5.19
N GLU A 140 -11.40 1.71 -4.17
CA GLU A 140 -11.91 2.60 -3.11
C GLU A 140 -10.86 2.86 -2.03
N PRO A 141 -11.00 3.95 -1.24
CA PRO A 141 -10.06 4.29 -0.14
C PRO A 141 -9.95 3.25 0.97
N ASN A 142 -10.85 2.26 1.02
CA ASN A 142 -10.81 1.09 1.90
C ASN A 142 -9.85 -0.02 1.40
N ASN A 143 -9.15 0.19 0.28
CA ASN A 143 -8.30 -0.79 -0.40
C ASN A 143 -9.06 -1.97 -1.03
N GLU A 144 -10.37 -1.82 -1.23
CA GLU A 144 -11.20 -2.80 -1.93
C GLU A 144 -11.50 -2.32 -3.35
N VAL A 145 -11.60 -3.27 -4.27
CA VAL A 145 -12.01 -2.98 -5.64
C VAL A 145 -13.50 -3.19 -5.76
N HIS A 146 -14.20 -2.14 -6.17
CA HIS A 146 -15.62 -2.18 -6.48
C HIS A 146 -15.79 -2.25 -7.99
N CYS A 147 -16.35 -3.36 -8.48
CA CYS A 147 -16.61 -3.59 -9.90
C CYS A 147 -18.11 -3.53 -10.19
N VAL A 148 -18.46 -2.91 -11.31
CA VAL A 148 -19.80 -2.86 -11.88
C VAL A 148 -19.76 -3.54 -13.23
N VAL A 149 -20.67 -4.49 -13.43
CA VAL A 149 -20.88 -5.17 -14.71
C VAL A 149 -22.02 -4.48 -15.44
N SER A 150 -21.81 -4.17 -16.71
CA SER A 150 -22.83 -3.54 -17.55
C SER A 150 -23.82 -4.58 -18.05
N ASP A 151 -25.11 -4.34 -17.81
CA ASP A 151 -26.20 -5.09 -18.43
C ASP A 151 -26.57 -4.49 -19.78
N CYS A 152 -26.74 -5.35 -20.78
CA CYS A 152 -27.07 -4.91 -22.14
C CYS A 152 -28.58 -4.87 -22.36
N ALA A 153 -29.04 -3.79 -23.00
CA ALA A 153 -30.40 -3.74 -23.52
C ALA A 153 -30.60 -4.80 -24.62
N VAL A 154 -31.81 -5.35 -24.71
CA VAL A 154 -32.17 -6.30 -25.76
C VAL A 154 -32.12 -5.59 -27.12
N PRO A 155 -31.29 -6.04 -28.08
CA PRO A 155 -31.22 -5.42 -29.39
C PRO A 155 -32.54 -5.55 -30.15
N GLU A 156 -32.94 -4.50 -30.86
CA GLU A 156 -34.18 -4.49 -31.66
C GLU A 156 -33.97 -5.06 -33.08
N CYS A 157 -33.21 -6.14 -33.23
CA CYS A 157 -32.96 -6.79 -34.51
C CYS A 157 -32.75 -8.30 -34.35
N VAL A 158 -32.94 -9.03 -35.44
CA VAL A 158 -32.75 -10.49 -35.44
C VAL A 158 -31.30 -10.92 -35.67
N ASN A 159 -30.43 -9.98 -36.06
CA ASN A 159 -29.00 -10.21 -36.35
C ASN A 159 -28.06 -9.24 -35.62
N PRO A 160 -28.07 -9.24 -34.27
CA PRO A 160 -27.10 -8.47 -33.49
C PRO A 160 -25.66 -8.92 -33.77
N VAL A 161 -24.73 -7.96 -33.85
CA VAL A 161 -23.30 -8.21 -34.04
C VAL A 161 -22.55 -7.87 -32.76
N TYR A 162 -21.70 -8.80 -32.30
CA TYR A 162 -20.81 -8.60 -31.15
C TYR A 162 -19.44 -8.12 -31.63
N GLU A 163 -18.99 -6.99 -31.10
CA GLU A 163 -17.67 -6.43 -31.41
C GLU A 163 -16.75 -6.53 -30.18
N PRO A 164 -15.45 -6.82 -30.36
CA PRO A 164 -14.55 -7.10 -29.24
C PRO A 164 -14.28 -5.91 -28.32
N GLU A 165 -14.45 -4.68 -28.81
CA GLU A 165 -14.24 -3.45 -28.03
C GLU A 165 -15.50 -2.96 -27.30
N GLN A 166 -16.65 -3.54 -27.64
CA GLN A 166 -17.94 -3.14 -27.09
C GLN A 166 -18.47 -4.22 -26.17
N CYS A 167 -19.06 -3.83 -25.05
CA CYS A 167 -19.72 -4.79 -24.17
C CYS A 167 -20.97 -5.39 -24.84
N CYS A 168 -21.79 -4.51 -25.41
CA CYS A 168 -23.12 -4.86 -25.86
C CYS A 168 -23.18 -5.07 -27.37
N PRO A 169 -23.99 -6.04 -27.83
CA PRO A 169 -24.21 -6.23 -29.25
C PRO A 169 -24.94 -5.05 -29.87
N ILE A 170 -24.64 -4.78 -31.14
CA ILE A 170 -25.25 -3.69 -31.90
C ILE A 170 -25.93 -4.18 -33.18
N CYS A 171 -27.01 -3.51 -33.55
CA CYS A 171 -27.71 -3.71 -34.82
C CYS A 171 -27.12 -2.75 -35.87
N LYS A 172 -26.10 -3.18 -36.64
CA LYS A 172 -25.40 -2.32 -37.61
C LYS A 172 -26.32 -1.67 -38.64
N ASN A 173 -27.35 -2.39 -39.07
CA ASN A 173 -28.31 -1.94 -40.08
C ASN A 173 -29.61 -1.40 -39.47
N GLY A 174 -29.63 -1.14 -38.16
CA GLY A 174 -30.83 -0.73 -37.43
C GLY A 174 -31.86 -1.86 -37.25
N PRO A 175 -33.09 -1.52 -36.83
CA PRO A 175 -34.13 -2.48 -36.54
C PRO A 175 -34.54 -3.28 -37.77
N ASN A 176 -34.74 -4.59 -37.62
CA ASN A 176 -35.08 -5.50 -38.71
C ASN A 176 -35.82 -6.74 -38.20
N CYS A 177 -36.45 -7.47 -39.12
CA CYS A 177 -37.09 -8.75 -38.81
C CYS A 177 -37.02 -9.72 -39.98
N PHE A 178 -37.44 -10.97 -39.74
CA PHE A 178 -37.45 -12.03 -40.75
C PHE A 178 -38.68 -11.96 -41.66
N ALA A 179 -38.45 -11.90 -42.97
CA ALA A 179 -39.43 -12.18 -44.01
C ALA A 179 -39.11 -13.54 -44.64
N GLY A 180 -39.70 -14.62 -44.10
CA GLY A 180 -39.31 -15.98 -44.46
C GLY A 180 -37.87 -16.27 -44.03
N THR A 181 -36.95 -16.39 -44.99
CA THR A 181 -35.51 -16.61 -44.76
C THR A 181 -34.65 -15.35 -44.87
N THR A 182 -35.24 -14.24 -45.34
CA THR A 182 -34.51 -13.00 -45.62
C THR A 182 -34.74 -11.97 -44.52
N ILE A 183 -33.71 -11.23 -44.15
CA ILE A 183 -33.81 -10.14 -43.17
C ILE A 183 -34.15 -8.85 -43.92
N ILE A 184 -35.22 -8.17 -43.50
CA ILE A 184 -35.64 -6.88 -44.07
C ILE A 184 -35.64 -5.78 -43.01
N PRO A 185 -35.33 -4.53 -43.36
CA PRO A 185 -35.35 -3.40 -42.43
C PRO A 185 -36.77 -3.07 -41.96
N ALA A 186 -36.89 -2.55 -40.73
CA ALA A 186 -38.15 -2.12 -40.14
C ALA A 186 -38.68 -0.81 -40.77
N GLY A 187 -40.00 -0.65 -40.80
CA GLY A 187 -40.67 0.59 -41.17
C GLY A 187 -40.88 0.82 -42.67
N ILE A 188 -40.29 0.00 -43.54
CA ILE A 188 -40.44 0.10 -45.00
C ILE A 188 -41.06 -1.16 -45.61
N GLU A 189 -41.67 -1.01 -46.78
CA GLU A 189 -42.17 -2.14 -47.59
C GLU A 189 -41.09 -2.56 -48.58
N VAL A 190 -40.73 -3.85 -48.55
CA VAL A 190 -39.68 -4.43 -49.38
C VAL A 190 -40.28 -5.53 -50.25
N LYS A 191 -39.97 -5.49 -51.55
CA LYS A 191 -40.31 -6.55 -52.50
C LYS A 191 -39.28 -7.68 -52.35
N VAL A 192 -39.70 -8.78 -51.72
CA VAL A 192 -38.83 -9.95 -51.43
C VAL A 192 -38.74 -10.87 -52.64
N ASP A 193 -39.86 -11.08 -53.33
CA ASP A 193 -39.96 -11.81 -54.60
C ASP A 193 -40.73 -10.98 -55.62
N ASP A 194 -40.84 -11.46 -56.86
CA ASP A 194 -41.62 -10.77 -57.89
C ASP A 194 -43.06 -10.45 -57.47
N CYS A 195 -43.63 -11.34 -56.67
CA CYS A 195 -45.03 -11.28 -56.26
C CYS A 195 -45.23 -11.01 -54.77
N THR A 196 -44.17 -10.92 -53.98
CA THR A 196 -44.26 -10.90 -52.52
C THR A 196 -43.70 -9.59 -51.99
N ILE A 197 -44.55 -8.79 -51.36
CA ILE A 197 -44.15 -7.54 -50.70
C ILE A 197 -44.36 -7.69 -49.21
N CYS A 198 -43.29 -7.54 -48.45
CA CYS A 198 -43.25 -7.73 -47.01
C CYS A 198 -42.96 -6.41 -46.30
N ARG A 199 -43.58 -6.24 -45.14
CA ARG A 199 -43.39 -5.09 -44.27
C ARG A 199 -43.08 -5.54 -42.86
N CYS A 200 -42.03 -4.96 -42.31
CA CYS A 200 -41.65 -5.15 -40.93
C CYS A 200 -42.17 -3.97 -40.09
N HIS A 201 -42.96 -4.24 -39.05
CA HIS A 201 -43.47 -3.18 -38.17
C HIS A 201 -42.38 -2.74 -37.19
N ASN A 202 -42.39 -1.46 -36.82
CA ASN A 202 -41.39 -0.92 -35.91
C ASN A 202 -41.62 -1.47 -34.50
N GLY A 203 -40.55 -1.91 -33.83
CA GLY A 203 -40.63 -2.48 -32.48
C GLY A 203 -41.10 -3.93 -32.39
N ASP A 204 -41.52 -4.58 -33.47
CA ASP A 204 -41.96 -5.99 -33.50
C ASP A 204 -40.89 -6.91 -34.12
N TRP A 205 -39.62 -6.70 -33.81
CA TRP A 205 -38.50 -7.42 -34.45
C TRP A 205 -38.54 -8.94 -34.24
N TRP A 206 -39.15 -9.39 -33.13
CA TRP A 206 -39.34 -10.81 -32.81
C TRP A 206 -40.48 -11.47 -33.61
N LYS A 207 -41.34 -10.68 -34.26
CA LYS A 207 -42.42 -11.20 -35.11
C LYS A 207 -41.92 -11.32 -36.55
N PRO A 208 -42.40 -12.33 -37.30
CA PRO A 208 -42.16 -12.38 -38.73
C PRO A 208 -42.83 -11.18 -39.43
N ALA A 209 -42.22 -10.73 -40.53
CA ALA A 209 -42.73 -9.66 -41.36
C ALA A 209 -44.13 -9.99 -41.92
N GLN A 210 -44.96 -8.96 -42.08
CA GLN A 210 -46.26 -9.09 -42.73
C GLN A 210 -46.07 -9.09 -44.24
N CYS A 211 -46.29 -10.22 -44.89
CA CYS A 211 -46.12 -10.39 -46.32
C CYS A 211 -47.46 -10.47 -47.05
N LEU A 212 -47.62 -9.65 -48.09
CA LEU A 212 -48.74 -9.69 -49.02
C LEU A 212 -48.26 -10.20 -50.37
N ARG A 213 -48.91 -11.26 -50.86
CA ARG A 213 -48.71 -11.75 -52.23
C ARG A 213 -49.62 -10.97 -53.18
N ARG A 214 -49.05 -10.25 -54.14
CA ARG A 214 -49.76 -9.54 -55.20
C ARG A 214 -49.69 -10.32 -56.51
N GLU A 215 -50.62 -10.05 -57.42
CA GLU A 215 -50.58 -10.60 -58.77
C GLU A 215 -49.38 -10.01 -59.53
N CYS A 216 -48.41 -10.86 -59.83
CA CYS A 216 -47.38 -10.53 -60.79
C CYS A 216 -47.95 -10.55 -62.19
N LEU A 217 -47.61 -9.55 -62.98
CA LEU A 217 -47.54 -9.72 -64.43
C LEU A 217 -46.44 -10.76 -64.71
N ASN A 218 -46.80 -12.04 -64.63
CA ASN A 218 -46.12 -13.04 -65.45
C ASN A 218 -46.19 -12.47 -66.86
N GLY A 219 -45.03 -12.19 -67.45
CA GLY A 219 -44.95 -11.98 -68.88
C GLY A 219 -45.63 -13.16 -69.54
N GLN A 220 -46.86 -12.95 -70.01
CA GLN A 220 -47.47 -13.81 -71.01
C GLN A 220 -46.60 -13.64 -72.24
N THR A 221 -45.55 -14.47 -72.37
CA THR A 221 -45.10 -14.91 -73.68
C THR A 221 -46.27 -15.68 -74.29
N LEU A 222 -47.15 -14.93 -74.96
CA LEU A 222 -48.08 -15.46 -75.94
C LEU A 222 -47.25 -16.05 -77.07
N SER A 223 -47.35 -17.37 -77.19
CA SER A 223 -46.91 -18.14 -78.35
C SER A 223 -47.77 -17.85 -79.58
#